data_AF-A0A416EIL9-F1
#
_entry.id   AF-A0A416EIL9-F1
#
_cell.length_a   1.000
_cell.length_b   1.000
_cell.length_c   1.000
_cell.angle_alpha   90.00
_cell.angle_beta   90.00
_cell.angle_gamma   90.00
#
_symmetry.space_group_name_H-M   'P 1'
#
loop_
_entity.id
_entity.type
_entity.pdbx_description
1 polymer ?
#
loop_
_entity_poly.entity_id
_entity_poly.type
_entity_poly.pdbx_seq_one_letter_code
_entity_poly.pdbx_strand_id
1 'polypeptide(L)' 'MIKPLNNEELFVKPEKPFLLVYESEEDGISVAWMETEKDMIDVINEVKSYGCSIMYAIEIGSCRDFICEEI' A
#
# COMPACT_ATOMS: atom_id res chain seq x y z
N MET A 1 38.38 -1.15 6.16
CA MET A 1 37.57 -0.38 7.12
C MET A 1 36.12 -0.55 6.70
N ILE A 2 35.35 -1.37 7.42
CA ILE A 2 33.92 -1.59 7.12
C ILE A 2 33.16 -0.43 7.80
N LYS A 3 32.46 0.38 7.01
CA LYS A 3 31.56 1.41 7.57
C LYS A 3 30.37 0.69 8.21
N PRO A 4 29.95 1.06 9.43
CA PRO A 4 28.70 0.53 9.98
C PRO A 4 27.57 0.94 9.04
N LEU A 5 26.77 -0.04 8.63
CA LEU A 5 25.58 0.20 7.83
C LEU A 5 24.56 0.87 8.77
N ASN A 6 24.18 2.11 8.47
CA ASN A 6 23.13 2.79 9.23
C ASN A 6 21.82 2.08 8.90
N ASN A 7 21.09 1.57 9.90
CA ASN A 7 19.82 0.87 9.67
C ASN A 7 18.80 1.73 8.92
N GLU A 8 18.90 3.06 9.01
CA GLU A 8 18.07 4.02 8.25
C GLU A 8 18.30 3.97 6.73
N GLU A 9 19.46 3.49 6.26
CA GLU A 9 19.78 3.38 4.82
C GLU A 9 19.31 2.05 4.20
N LEU A 10 18.99 1.06 5.04
CA LEU A 10 18.60 -0.29 4.59
C LEU A 10 17.13 -0.38 4.20
N PHE A 11 16.28 0.41 4.82
CA PHE A 11 14.83 0.30 4.66
C PHE A 11 14.26 1.59 4.09
N VAL A 12 14.16 1.63 2.76
CA VAL A 12 13.50 2.72 2.05
C VAL A 12 11.99 2.55 2.17
N LYS A 13 11.29 3.61 2.53
CA LYS A 13 9.81 3.64 2.52
C LYS A 13 9.32 3.26 1.11
N PRO A 14 8.31 2.38 0.98
CA PRO A 14 7.73 2.08 -0.32
C PRO A 14 7.27 3.37 -1.01
N GLU A 15 7.53 3.49 -2.32
CA GLU A 15 7.06 4.64 -3.11
C GLU A 15 5.54 4.75 -3.09
N LYS A 16 4.84 3.60 -3.05
CA LYS A 16 3.37 3.51 -2.99
C LYS A 16 2.91 2.67 -1.79
N PRO A 17 2.88 3.24 -0.57
CA PRO A 17 2.55 2.49 0.64
C PRO A 17 1.04 2.32 0.87
N PHE A 18 0.18 2.87 0.01
CA PHE A 18 -1.26 2.87 0.19
C PHE A 18 -1.93 1.88 -0.74
N LEU A 19 -2.63 0.88 -0.19
CA LEU A 19 -3.34 -0.17 -0.92
C LEU A 19 -4.86 0.04 -0.83
N LEU A 20 -5.52 0.07 -1.97
CA LEU A 20 -6.99 0.05 -2.07
C LEU A 20 -7.44 -1.21 -2.81
N VAL A 21 -8.41 -1.91 -2.24
CA VAL A 21 -9.10 -3.04 -2.85
C VAL A 21 -10.59 -2.70 -2.93
N TYR A 22 -11.16 -2.80 -4.12
CA TYR A 22 -12.56 -2.51 -4.37
C TYR A 22 -13.15 -3.51 -5.37
N GLU A 23 -14.47 -3.63 -5.36
CA GLU A 23 -15.21 -4.57 -6.20
C GLU A 23 -16.23 -3.81 -7.06
N SER A 24 -16.32 -4.17 -8.34
CA SER A 24 -17.39 -3.75 -9.26
C SER A 24 -18.10 -4.98 -9.81
N GLU A 25 -19.35 -4.81 -10.27
CA GLU A 25 -20.09 -5.90 -10.92
C GLU A 25 -19.49 -6.29 -12.29
N GLU A 26 -18.83 -5.34 -12.97
CA GLU A 26 -18.27 -5.56 -14.31
C GLU A 26 -16.89 -6.23 -14.26
N ASP A 27 -15.99 -5.75 -13.41
CA ASP A 27 -14.57 -6.16 -13.38
C ASP A 27 -14.24 -7.08 -12.20
N GLY A 28 -15.16 -7.26 -11.25
CA GLY A 28 -14.91 -7.98 -10.01
C GLY A 28 -13.92 -7.23 -9.12
N ILE A 29 -12.96 -7.95 -8.52
CA ILE A 29 -12.01 -7.37 -7.56
C ILE A 29 -10.89 -6.64 -8.29
N SER A 30 -10.73 -5.36 -7.96
CA SER A 30 -9.67 -4.48 -8.42
C SER A 30 -8.75 -4.05 -7.28
N VAL A 31 -7.49 -3.80 -7.61
CA VAL A 31 -6.43 -3.43 -6.64
C VAL A 31 -5.64 -2.22 -7.16
N ALA A 32 -5.51 -1.19 -6.34
CA ALA A 32 -4.78 0.04 -6.65
C ALA A 32 -3.75 0.37 -5.57
N TRP A 33 -2.59 0.89 -5.99
CA TRP A 33 -1.49 1.31 -5.12
C TRP A 33 -1.21 2.80 -5.30
N MET A 34 -1.11 3.53 -4.18
CA MET A 34 -1.00 4.99 -4.14
C MET A 34 0.18 5.46 -3.29
N GLU A 35 0.69 6.65 -3.62
CA GLU A 35 1.84 7.28 -2.94
C GLU A 35 1.41 7.97 -1.64
N THR A 36 0.21 8.55 -1.64
CA THR A 36 -0.31 9.31 -0.50
C THR A 36 -1.71 8.87 -0.09
N GLU A 37 -2.05 9.15 1.17
CA GLU A 37 -3.41 8.98 1.70
C GLU A 37 -4.43 9.81 0.91
N LYS A 38 -4.02 11.01 0.46
CA LYS A 38 -4.87 11.88 -0.34
C LYS A 38 -5.27 11.21 -1.66
N ASP A 39 -4.29 10.64 -2.38
CA ASP A 39 -4.58 9.93 -3.63
C ASP A 39 -5.53 8.75 -3.39
N MET A 40 -5.39 8.06 -2.25
CA MET A 40 -6.34 7.00 -1.89
C MET A 40 -7.77 7.54 -1.72
N ILE A 41 -7.94 8.66 -1.01
CA ILE A 41 -9.25 9.26 -0.78
C ILE A 41 -9.87 9.72 -2.11
N ASP A 42 -9.07 10.33 -3.00
CA ASP A 42 -9.53 10.78 -4.31
C ASP A 42 -10.03 9.60 -5.16
N VAL A 43 -9.26 8.50 -5.22
CA VAL A 43 -9.66 7.27 -5.93
C VAL A 43 -10.89 6.62 -5.29
N ILE A 44 -11.01 6.59 -3.96
CA ILE A 44 -12.20 6.07 -3.27
C ILE A 44 -13.46 6.82 -3.71
N ASN A 45 -13.39 8.15 -3.79
CA ASN A 45 -14.53 8.97 -4.18
C ASN A 45 -14.90 8.72 -5.65
N GLU A 46 -13.90 8.60 -6.52
CA GLU A 46 -14.08 8.27 -7.93
C GLU A 46 -14.77 6.91 -8.11
N VAL A 47 -14.21 5.83 -7.55
CA VAL A 47 -14.76 4.48 -7.78
C VAL A 47 -16.13 4.30 -7.14
N LYS A 48 -16.41 4.96 -6.01
CA LYS A 48 -17.77 4.99 -5.43
C LYS A 48 -18.76 5.68 -6.36
N SER A 49 -18.34 6.70 -7.11
CA SER A 49 -19.20 7.36 -8.09
C SER A 49 -19.59 6.43 -9.26
N TYR A 50 -18.79 5.40 -9.51
CA TYR A 50 -19.05 4.33 -10.48
C TYR A 50 -19.81 3.13 -9.91
N GLY A 51 -20.23 3.18 -8.63
CA GLY A 51 -20.96 2.10 -7.98
C GLY A 51 -20.09 0.99 -7.41
N CYS A 52 -18.75 1.16 -7.38
CA CYS A 52 -17.86 0.19 -6.78
C CYS A 52 -17.99 0.15 -5.25
N SER A 53 -17.81 -1.03 -4.66
CA SER A 53 -17.76 -1.23 -3.22
C SER A 53 -16.31 -1.29 -2.73
N ILE A 54 -15.95 -0.51 -1.72
CA ILE A 54 -14.62 -0.57 -1.12
C ILE A 54 -14.55 -1.76 -0.18
N MET A 55 -13.57 -2.64 -0.39
CA MET A 55 -13.32 -3.80 0.47
C MET A 55 -12.25 -3.51 1.51
N TYR A 56 -11.11 -2.93 1.07
CA TYR A 56 -9.97 -2.63 1.94
C TYR A 56 -9.31 -1.32 1.54
N ALA A 57 -8.92 -0.52 2.51
CA ALA A 57 -8.14 0.70 2.36
C ALA A 57 -7.07 0.70 3.45
N ILE A 58 -5.82 0.42 3.08
CA ILE A 58 -4.74 0.06 4.03
C ILE A 58 -3.50 0.89 3.72
N GLU A 59 -2.94 1.55 4.72
CA GLU A 59 -1.54 1.99 4.67
C GLU A 59 -0.65 0.81 5.07
N ILE A 60 0.15 0.31 4.12
CA ILE A 60 1.19 -0.68 4.36
C ILE A 60 2.44 0.12 4.79
N GLY A 61 2.39 0.52 6.06
CA GLY A 61 3.40 1.36 6.70
C GLY A 61 4.79 0.72 6.68
N SER A 62 5.73 1.50 6.15
CA SER A 62 7.16 1.59 6.45
C SER A 62 7.87 0.35 7.05
N CYS A 63 8.77 -0.22 6.25
CA CYS A 63 9.86 -1.12 6.65
C CYS A 63 9.42 -2.52 7.10
N ARG A 64 9.54 -3.43 6.13
CA ARG A 64 9.40 -4.89 6.18
C ARG A 64 10.24 -5.54 7.29
N ASP A 65 9.80 -5.50 8.55
CA ASP A 65 10.32 -6.41 9.55
C ASP A 65 9.56 -7.75 9.47
N PHE A 66 10.21 -8.72 8.84
CA PHE A 66 9.96 -10.13 9.08
C PHE A 66 11.16 -10.67 9.85
N ILE A 67 10.95 -11.12 11.08
CA ILE A 67 11.98 -11.90 11.79
C ILE A 67 11.85 -13.34 11.28
N CYS A 68 12.72 -13.73 10.36
CA CYS A 68 12.94 -15.16 10.07
C CYS A 68 13.81 -15.73 11.19
N GLU A 69 13.20 -16.32 12.22
CA GLU A 69 13.92 -17.32 13.00
C GLU A 69 14.14 -18.54 12.09
N GLU A 70 15.41 -18.94 11.95
CA GLU A 70 15.91 -19.97 11.04
C GLU A 70 15.02 -21.23 11.01
N ILE A 71 14.67 -21.70 9.79
CA ILE A 71 14.06 -23.03 9.55
C ILE A 71 15.17 -24.06 9.37
#